data_AF-A0A2V7KQM3-F1
#
_entry.id   AF-A0A2V7KQM3-F1
#
_cell.length_a   1.000
_cell.length_b   1.000
_cell.length_c   1.000
_cell.angle_alpha   90.00
_cell.angle_beta   90.00
_cell.angle_gamma   90.00
#
_symmetry.space_group_name_H-M   'P 1'
#
loop_
_entity.id
_entity.type
_entity.pdbx_description
1 polymer ?
#
loop_
_entity_poly.entity_id
_entity_poly.type
_entity_poly.pdbx_seq_one_letter_code
_entity_poly.pdbx_strand_id
1 'polypeptide(L)'
;YKRLTLSATLDWQKGGQVADMTRTLWDEGGTSRDYDAAINAKNMGPGWTVSGVPANYVTGAGDTLAYTQGSYRYNAWGGGSDVRAYIESATNLSVRDLSIGYDAPEQWASRLGARSMRITFQARNLFKVTNYWSFDPQ
;
A
#
# COMPACT_ATOMS: atom_id res chain seq x y z
N TYR A 1 33.16 8.85 2.24
CA TYR A 1 33.86 8.73 3.55
C TYR A 1 34.87 7.58 3.40
N LYS A 2 36.17 7.78 3.70
CA LYS A 2 37.33 7.09 3.07
C LYS A 2 37.37 5.55 3.02
N ARG A 3 36.47 4.84 3.71
CA ARG A 3 36.38 3.36 3.76
C ARG A 3 34.95 2.83 3.72
N LEU A 4 33.96 3.70 3.58
CA LEU A 4 32.54 3.33 3.58
C LEU A 4 31.95 3.61 2.20
N THR A 5 31.33 2.58 1.62
CA THR A 5 30.58 2.62 0.37
C THR A 5 29.12 2.33 0.66
N LEU A 6 28.22 3.13 0.11
CA LEU A 6 26.78 2.96 0.20
C LEU A 6 26.22 2.92 -1.23
N SER A 7 25.44 1.89 -1.53
CA SER A 7 24.74 1.75 -2.80
C SER A 7 23.28 1.41 -2.54
N ALA A 8 22.36 2.11 -3.19
CA ALA A 8 20.93 1.84 -3.06
C ALA A 8 20.26 1.93 -4.44
N THR A 9 19.34 1.01 -4.72
CA THR A 9 18.49 1.05 -5.90
C THR A 9 17.06 1.37 -5.48
N LEU A 10 16.54 2.47 -6.02
CA LEU A 10 15.19 2.98 -5.75
C LEU A 10 14.37 2.86 -7.03
N ASP A 11 13.13 2.42 -6.88
CA ASP A 11 12.13 2.39 -7.94
C ASP A 11 10.92 3.21 -7.50
N TRP A 12 10.52 4.17 -8.33
CA TRP A 12 9.46 5.13 -8.03
C TRP A 12 8.47 5.17 -9.17
N GLN A 13 7.20 5.01 -8.81
CA GLN A 13 6.08 5.16 -9.72
C GLN A 13 5.12 6.21 -9.16
N LYS A 14 4.88 7.26 -9.94
CA LYS A 14 3.89 8.29 -9.61
C LYS A 14 2.69 8.19 -10.54
N GLY A 15 1.51 8.09 -9.94
CA GLY A 15 0.27 7.92 -10.68
C GLY A 15 0.02 6.48 -11.09
N GLY A 16 -1.07 6.30 -11.83
CA GLY A 16 -1.68 4.99 -12.05
C GLY A 16 -2.82 4.73 -11.09
N GLN A 17 -3.75 3.90 -11.54
CA GLN A 17 -4.95 3.50 -10.83
C GLN A 17 -4.97 1.98 -10.82
N VAL A 18 -5.21 1.39 -9.65
CA VAL A 18 -5.44 -0.05 -9.51
C VAL A 18 -6.82 -0.24 -8.91
N ALA A 19 -7.54 -1.24 -9.42
CA ALA A 19 -8.84 -1.64 -8.91
C ALA A 19 -8.63 -2.67 -7.78
N ASP A 20 -8.91 -2.30 -6.53
CA ASP A 20 -8.79 -3.22 -5.38
C ASP A 20 -10.06 -4.06 -5.23
N MET A 21 -10.13 -5.15 -5.99
CA MET A 21 -11.26 -6.08 -5.95
C MET A 21 -11.29 -6.93 -4.67
N THR A 22 -10.20 -7.01 -3.92
CA THR A 22 -10.17 -7.69 -2.62
C THR A 22 -11.02 -6.92 -1.61
N ARG A 23 -10.93 -5.58 -1.63
CA ARG A 23 -11.74 -4.72 -0.78
C ARG A 23 -13.23 -4.81 -1.12
N THR A 24 -13.58 -5.02 -2.40
CA THR A 24 -14.95 -5.34 -2.81
C THR A 24 -15.50 -6.58 -2.12
N LEU A 25 -14.71 -7.66 -2.06
CA LEU A 25 -15.12 -8.90 -1.40
C LEU A 25 -15.32 -8.72 0.12
N TRP A 26 -14.48 -7.90 0.76
CA TRP A 26 -14.63 -7.61 2.18
C TRP A 26 -15.84 -6.73 2.48
N ASP A 27 -16.15 -5.75 1.62
CA ASP A 27 -17.36 -4.95 1.77
C ASP A 27 -18.63 -5.77 1.48
N GLU A 28 -18.59 -6.68 0.50
CA GLU A 28 -19.70 -7.63 0.24
C GLU A 28 -19.97 -8.50 1.47
N GLY A 29 -18.91 -9.01 2.11
CA GLY A 29 -19.02 -9.80 3.33
C GLY A 29 -19.29 -8.98 4.60
N GLY A 30 -19.33 -7.63 4.52
CA GLY A 30 -19.43 -6.77 5.70
C GLY A 30 -18.25 -6.88 6.67
N THR A 31 -17.09 -7.36 6.19
CA THR A 31 -15.88 -7.64 7.01
C THR A 31 -14.73 -6.68 6.75
N SER A 32 -14.93 -5.67 5.89
CA SER A 32 -13.91 -4.65 5.68
C SER A 32 -13.65 -3.90 6.99
N ARG A 33 -12.37 -3.56 7.22
CA ARG A 33 -11.93 -2.94 8.47
C ARG A 33 -12.67 -1.63 8.78
N ASP A 34 -13.07 -0.91 7.74
CA ASP A 34 -13.75 0.37 7.81
C ASP A 34 -15.24 0.26 7.45
N TYR A 35 -15.79 -0.96 7.43
CA TYR A 35 -17.18 -1.18 7.01
C TYR A 35 -18.16 -0.29 7.77
N ASP A 36 -18.04 -0.26 9.10
CA ASP A 36 -18.92 0.47 10.01
C ASP A 36 -18.55 1.95 10.21
N ALA A 37 -17.54 2.46 9.49
CA ALA A 37 -17.12 3.83 9.66
C ALA A 37 -18.18 4.82 9.15
N ALA A 38 -18.19 6.02 9.73
CA ALA A 38 -19.06 7.09 9.28
C ALA A 38 -18.64 7.59 7.88
N ILE A 39 -19.63 7.94 7.06
CA ILE A 39 -19.42 8.48 5.72
C ILE A 39 -18.99 9.95 5.83
N ASN A 40 -17.73 10.22 5.53
CA ASN A 40 -17.19 11.57 5.44
C ASN A 40 -16.02 11.60 4.44
N ALA A 41 -15.65 12.81 3.99
CA ALA A 41 -14.62 12.98 2.96
C ALA A 41 -13.25 12.42 3.36
N LYS A 42 -12.93 12.42 4.66
CA LYS A 42 -11.68 11.86 5.18
C LYS A 42 -11.66 10.34 5.07
N ASN A 43 -12.76 9.70 5.41
CA ASN A 43 -12.92 8.25 5.47
C ASN A 43 -13.12 7.61 4.08
N MET A 44 -13.90 8.26 3.22
CA MET A 44 -14.13 7.82 1.84
C MET A 44 -12.94 8.11 0.93
N GLY A 45 -12.14 9.13 1.27
CA GLY A 45 -10.99 9.54 0.47
C GLY A 45 -11.37 10.42 -0.74
N PRO A 46 -10.35 10.82 -1.53
CA PRO A 46 -10.56 11.66 -2.70
C PRO A 46 -11.35 10.93 -3.79
N GLY A 47 -12.21 11.66 -4.50
CA GLY A 47 -13.04 11.12 -5.59
C GLY A 47 -14.50 10.82 -5.20
N TRP A 48 -14.82 10.82 -3.91
CA TRP A 48 -16.18 10.64 -3.42
C TRP A 48 -16.89 11.97 -3.16
N THR A 49 -18.10 12.11 -3.70
CA THR A 49 -18.99 13.22 -3.34
C THR A 49 -19.82 12.80 -2.13
N VAL A 50 -19.41 13.24 -0.93
CA VAL A 50 -20.10 12.89 0.33
C VAL A 50 -21.24 13.85 0.70
N SER A 51 -21.65 14.72 -0.22
CA SER A 51 -22.75 15.66 0.00
C SER A 51 -24.07 15.03 -0.45
N GLY A 52 -25.06 15.00 0.43
CA GLY A 52 -26.39 14.47 0.12
C GLY A 52 -26.50 12.95 0.13
N VAL A 53 -25.61 12.25 0.84
CA VAL A 53 -25.72 10.80 1.04
C VAL A 53 -26.97 10.49 1.87
N PRO A 54 -27.89 9.62 1.40
CA PRO A 54 -29.05 9.21 2.18
C PRO A 54 -28.64 8.58 3.52
N ALA A 55 -29.48 8.67 4.54
CA ALA A 55 -29.18 8.05 5.83
C ALA A 55 -29.27 6.51 5.78
N ASN A 56 -30.11 5.96 4.89
CA ASN A 56 -30.41 4.55 4.80
C ASN A 56 -30.45 4.06 3.35
N TYR A 57 -30.29 2.75 3.16
CA TYR A 57 -30.47 2.05 1.89
C TYR A 57 -31.40 0.86 2.04
N VAL A 58 -31.97 0.41 0.92
CA VAL A 58 -32.84 -0.77 0.86
C VAL A 58 -32.04 -1.94 0.27
N THR A 59 -32.01 -3.05 0.99
CA THR A 59 -31.35 -4.28 0.52
C THR A 59 -32.17 -4.96 -0.58
N GLY A 60 -31.57 -5.91 -1.31
CA GLY A 60 -32.33 -6.75 -2.24
C GLY A 60 -33.45 -7.58 -1.58
N ALA A 61 -33.41 -7.75 -0.26
CA ALA A 61 -34.45 -8.41 0.53
C ALA A 61 -35.56 -7.44 1.01
N GLY A 62 -35.43 -6.14 0.76
CA GLY A 62 -36.40 -5.11 1.16
C GLY A 62 -36.15 -4.47 2.53
N ASP A 63 -35.08 -4.86 3.23
CA ASP A 63 -34.74 -4.28 4.54
C ASP A 63 -34.16 -2.87 4.38
N THR A 64 -34.55 -1.96 5.28
CA THR A 64 -33.97 -0.61 5.34
C THR A 64 -32.88 -0.56 6.40
N LEU A 65 -31.64 -0.38 5.98
CA LEU A 65 -30.46 -0.34 6.86
C LEU A 65 -29.74 1.01 6.74
N ALA A 66 -29.07 1.44 7.82
CA ALA A 66 -28.29 2.66 7.81
C ALA A 66 -27.08 2.53 6.88
N TYR A 67 -26.77 3.60 6.14
CA TYR A 67 -25.58 3.68 5.32
C TYR A 67 -24.33 3.80 6.20
N THR A 68 -23.41 2.89 5.99
CA THR A 68 -22.04 2.89 6.52
C THR A 68 -21.06 3.13 5.38
N GLN A 69 -19.78 3.40 5.69
CA GLN A 69 -18.77 3.61 4.66
C GLN A 69 -18.66 2.42 3.69
N GLY A 70 -18.64 1.19 4.20
CA GLY A 70 -18.52 -0.02 3.38
C GLY A 70 -19.77 -0.28 2.54
N SER A 71 -20.96 -0.18 3.14
CA SER A 71 -22.22 -0.40 2.42
C SER A 71 -22.51 0.68 1.37
N TYR A 72 -22.13 1.94 1.62
CA TYR A 72 -22.25 3.01 0.63
C TYR A 72 -21.31 2.79 -0.57
N ARG A 73 -20.07 2.39 -0.30
CA ARG A 73 -19.08 2.07 -1.33
C ARG A 73 -19.46 0.83 -2.15
N TYR A 74 -19.97 -0.21 -1.50
CA TYR A 74 -20.46 -1.42 -2.15
C TYR A 74 -21.68 -1.15 -3.04
N ASN A 75 -22.64 -0.37 -2.56
CA ASN A 75 -23.81 -0.02 -3.37
C ASN A 75 -23.43 0.83 -4.60
N ALA A 76 -22.45 1.73 -4.48
CA ALA A 76 -21.96 2.53 -5.60
C ALA A 76 -21.21 1.70 -6.67
N TRP A 77 -20.69 0.52 -6.34
CA TRP A 77 -20.11 -0.41 -7.31
C TRP A 77 -21.15 -1.07 -8.23
N GLY A 78 -22.43 -1.05 -7.83
CA GLY A 78 -23.55 -1.46 -8.67
C GLY A 78 -23.43 -2.90 -9.18
N GLY A 79 -22.98 -3.84 -8.34
CA GLY A 79 -22.87 -5.26 -8.70
C GLY A 79 -21.83 -5.56 -9.78
N GLY A 80 -20.81 -4.72 -9.94
CA GLY A 80 -19.77 -4.90 -10.97
C GLY A 80 -19.87 -3.92 -12.14
N SER A 81 -20.90 -3.08 -12.16
CA SER A 81 -21.12 -2.11 -13.24
C SER A 81 -20.26 -0.85 -13.12
N ASP A 82 -19.76 -0.50 -11.93
CA ASP A 82 -18.91 0.67 -11.72
C ASP A 82 -17.68 0.37 -10.83
N VAL A 83 -16.54 0.14 -11.49
CA VAL A 83 -15.27 -0.15 -10.80
C VAL A 83 -14.69 1.08 -10.06
N ARG A 84 -15.17 2.30 -10.34
CA ARG A 84 -14.59 3.53 -9.77
C ARG A 84 -14.70 3.59 -8.24
N ALA A 85 -15.67 2.88 -7.66
CA ALA A 85 -15.83 2.77 -6.21
C ALA A 85 -14.62 2.11 -5.50
N TYR A 86 -13.79 1.37 -6.24
CA TYR A 86 -12.63 0.64 -5.72
C TYR A 86 -11.32 1.00 -6.44
N ILE A 87 -11.28 2.14 -7.11
CA ILE A 87 -10.04 2.65 -7.71
C ILE A 87 -9.19 3.30 -6.62
N GLU A 88 -7.98 2.80 -6.44
CA GLU A 88 -6.97 3.36 -5.55
C GLU A 88 -5.73 3.83 -6.33
N SER A 89 -4.97 4.76 -5.74
CA SER A 89 -3.74 5.28 -6.35
C SER A 89 -2.64 4.21 -6.33
N ALA A 90 -2.08 3.91 -7.50
CA ALA A 90 -0.97 2.97 -7.69
C ALA A 90 0.42 3.58 -7.39
N THR A 91 0.46 4.82 -6.89
CA THR A 91 1.71 5.53 -6.56
C THR A 91 2.51 4.73 -5.52
N ASN A 92 3.70 4.28 -5.90
CA ASN A 92 4.55 3.43 -5.07
C ASN A 92 6.00 3.94 -5.04
N LEU A 93 6.68 3.67 -3.93
CA LEU A 93 8.12 3.83 -3.77
C LEU A 93 8.68 2.54 -3.17
N SER A 94 9.51 1.84 -3.93
CA SER A 94 10.14 0.60 -3.48
C SER A 94 11.66 0.73 -3.44
N VAL A 95 12.25 0.30 -2.32
CA VAL A 95 13.71 0.17 -2.18
C VAL A 95 14.06 -1.28 -2.50
N ARG A 96 14.59 -1.51 -3.70
CA ARG A 96 14.85 -2.87 -4.19
C ARG A 96 16.07 -3.50 -3.53
N ASP A 97 17.17 -2.76 -3.48
CA ASP A 97 18.44 -3.24 -2.94
C ASP A 97 19.16 -2.13 -2.17
N LEU A 98 19.68 -2.47 -0.99
CA LEU A 98 20.57 -1.64 -0.19
C LEU A 98 21.85 -2.43 0.10
N SER A 99 23.00 -1.84 -0.23
CA SER A 99 24.31 -2.43 0.01
C SER A 99 25.22 -1.43 0.71
N ILE A 100 25.79 -1.87 1.83
CA ILE A 100 26.74 -1.12 2.64
C ILE A 100 28.04 -1.89 2.64
N GLY A 101 29.07 -1.34 2.00
CA GLY A 101 30.42 -1.87 1.98
C GLY A 101 31.33 -1.11 2.93
N TYR A 102 32.12 -1.81 3.72
CA TYR A 102 33.19 -1.24 4.54
C TYR A 102 34.53 -1.90 4.22
N ASP A 103 35.49 -1.10 3.79
CA ASP A 103 36.87 -1.52 3.60
C ASP A 103 37.57 -1.52 4.96
N ALA A 104 37.77 -2.71 5.52
CA ALA A 104 38.37 -2.87 6.83
C ALA A 104 39.86 -2.44 6.79
N PRO A 105 40.38 -1.88 7.89
CA PRO A 105 41.79 -1.49 7.98
C PRO A 105 42.73 -2.67 7.73
N GLU A 106 43.90 -2.41 7.14
CA GLU A 106 44.92 -3.44 6.87
C GLU A 106 45.32 -4.24 8.11
N GLN A 107 45.24 -3.64 9.31
CA GLN A 107 45.49 -4.32 10.58
C GLN A 107 44.51 -5.48 10.87
N TRP A 108 43.27 -5.40 10.39
CA TRP A 108 42.28 -6.48 10.56
C TRP A 108 42.52 -7.58 9.53
N ALA A 109 42.87 -7.20 8.30
CA ALA A 109 43.24 -8.13 7.24
C ALA A 109 44.52 -8.89 7.59
N SER A 110 45.55 -8.21 8.08
CA SER A 110 46.86 -8.80 8.40
C SER A 110 46.82 -9.77 9.56
N ARG A 111 45.91 -9.59 10.53
CA ARG A 111 45.63 -10.58 11.59
C ARG A 111 45.10 -11.91 11.07
N LEU A 112 44.46 -11.90 9.90
CA LEU A 112 44.02 -13.11 9.19
C LEU A 112 44.98 -13.53 8.08
N GLY A 113 46.17 -12.92 7.98
CA GLY A 113 47.14 -13.18 6.91
C GLY A 113 46.74 -12.65 5.53
N ALA A 114 45.72 -11.79 5.45
CA ALA A 114 45.23 -11.20 4.21
C ALA A 114 45.81 -9.80 3.95
N ARG A 115 45.90 -9.40 2.68
CA ARG A 115 46.35 -8.06 2.27
C ARG A 115 45.25 -6.99 2.37
N SER A 116 44.00 -7.40 2.21
CA SER A 116 42.83 -6.51 2.24
C SER A 116 41.60 -7.26 2.71
N MET A 117 40.67 -6.56 3.34
CA MET A 117 39.40 -7.11 3.79
C MET A 117 38.28 -6.12 3.49
N ARG A 118 37.20 -6.62 2.88
CA ARG A 118 35.96 -5.86 2.64
C ARG A 118 34.80 -6.61 3.26
N ILE A 119 34.00 -5.91 4.05
CA ILE A 119 32.77 -6.42 4.64
C ILE A 119 31.61 -5.75 3.92
N THR A 120 30.75 -6.54 3.29
CA THR A 120 29.55 -6.02 2.60
C THR A 120 28.31 -6.57 3.28
N PHE A 121 27.44 -5.67 3.73
CA PHE A 121 26.09 -6.00 4.14
C PHE A 121 25.14 -5.69 2.99
N GLN A 122 24.44 -6.71 2.49
CA GLN A 122 23.44 -6.54 1.43
C GLN A 122 22.07 -6.96 1.95
N ALA A 123 21.09 -6.13 1.65
CA ALA A 123 19.69 -6.37 1.96
C ALA A 123 18.86 -6.14 0.69
N ARG A 124 17.98 -7.10 0.40
CA ARG A 124 17.10 -7.07 -0.79
C ARG A 124 15.66 -7.04 -0.31
N ASN A 125 14.80 -6.31 -1.02
CA ASN A 125 13.39 -6.12 -0.67
C ASN A 125 13.18 -5.54 0.74
N LEU A 126 14.03 -4.58 1.15
CA LEU A 126 14.12 -4.16 2.55
C LEU A 126 12.94 -3.30 3.01
N PHE A 127 12.42 -2.41 2.14
CA PHE A 127 11.33 -1.48 2.47
C PHE A 127 10.42 -1.20 1.27
N LYS A 128 9.13 -1.54 1.38
CA LYS A 128 8.04 -1.02 0.53
C LYS A 128 7.31 0.07 1.33
N VAL A 129 7.49 1.33 0.98
CA VAL A 129 6.67 2.42 1.51
C VAL A 129 5.56 2.66 0.50
N THR A 130 4.40 2.05 0.76
CA THR A 130 3.23 2.16 -0.10
C THR A 130 2.02 2.62 0.72
N ASN A 131 1.21 3.51 0.14
CA ASN A 131 -0.12 3.85 0.67
C ASN A 131 -1.19 2.85 0.19
N TYR A 132 -0.75 1.71 -0.37
CA TYR A 132 -1.59 0.66 -0.93
C TYR A 132 -1.96 -0.34 0.17
N TRP A 133 -3.26 -0.52 0.40
CA TRP A 133 -3.81 -1.32 1.50
C TRP A 133 -4.01 -2.80 1.14
N SER A 134 -3.86 -3.17 -0.13
CA SER A 134 -4.04 -4.54 -0.61
C SER A 134 -2.72 -5.28 -0.84
N PHE A 135 -2.80 -6.60 -1.00
CA PHE A 135 -1.65 -7.50 -1.20
C PHE A 135 -0.93 -7.11 -2.50
N ASP A 136 0.24 -6.46 -2.35
CA ASP A 136 1.21 -6.09 -3.39
C ASP A 136 0.64 -5.39 -4.65
N PRO A 137 0.98 -4.12 -4.94
CA PRO A 137 0.62 -3.49 -6.21
C PRO A 137 1.42 -4.01 -7.43
N GLN A 138 2.04 -5.20 -7.33
CA GLN A 138 2.69 -5.91 -8.43
C GLN A 138 2.27 -7.38 -8.49
#